data_AF-A0A5S5BG33-F1
#
_entry.id   AF-A0A5S5BG33-F1
#
_cell.length_a   1.000
_cell.length_b   1.000
_cell.length_c   1.000
_cell.angle_alpha   90.00
_cell.angle_beta   90.00
_cell.angle_gamma   90.00
#
_symmetry.space_group_name_H-M   'P 1'
#
loop_
_entity.id
_entity.type
_entity.pdbx_description
1 polymer ?
#
loop_
_entity_poly.entity_id
_entity_poly.type
_entity_poly.pdbx_seq_one_letter_code
_entity_poly.pdbx_strand_id
1 'polypeptide(L)'
;MSAVSLKSAKSARSIAWVALTIGVVGLGIGLLLAPRDTLAACVASLLGLAGIPLGALALGLALAPVSGSVRDQLWPWTLVASRAMPGLAILVLPGLLGAGFIYEWMHQYNDGFRGLWLWWPSFVARGLLYVGLWWALARWLLPTTLHNPAGAGLGLIAVVLSVSLAAIDWAQSMAPHFASSIFGLLWLGRLMLSGIATCILLSLFAGTSRTGVLRGLLSAAALAWIYLHFMQYLIVWYGNLPEEVRWYEIRAREWPLLTWLVALQSLVFVATWWPFSARRVPLAVLAGGTLLLGLAEGAWLSLASLSGLNALASGLAMLAAAAAGGGLIALLVLPRRSA
;
A
#
# COMPACT_ATOMS: atom_id res chain seq x y z
N MET A 1 -30.62 7.32 -6.53
CA MET A 1 -29.38 7.91 -7.10
C MET A 1 -29.78 9.05 -8.04
N SER A 2 -29.35 10.28 -7.77
CA SER A 2 -29.71 11.43 -8.61
C SER A 2 -28.94 11.41 -9.95
N ALA A 3 -29.50 12.03 -11.00
CA ALA A 3 -28.88 12.09 -12.33
C ALA A 3 -27.45 12.71 -12.33
N VAL A 4 -27.16 13.58 -11.35
CA VAL A 4 -25.83 14.19 -11.13
C VAL A 4 -24.80 13.17 -10.65
N SER A 5 -25.20 12.25 -9.77
CA SER A 5 -24.33 11.16 -9.27
C SER A 5 -23.93 10.20 -10.40
N LEU A 6 -24.85 9.90 -11.32
CA LEU A 6 -24.59 9.05 -12.48
C LEU A 6 -23.64 9.70 -13.50
N LYS A 7 -23.73 11.01 -13.75
CA LYS A 7 -22.80 11.74 -14.64
C LYS A 7 -21.38 11.79 -14.04
N SER A 8 -21.26 12.05 -12.75
CA SER A 8 -19.96 12.07 -12.05
C SER A 8 -19.27 10.69 -12.10
N ALA A 9 -20.01 9.61 -11.84
CA ALA A 9 -19.47 8.25 -11.91
C ALA A 9 -19.01 7.85 -13.34
N LYS A 10 -19.70 8.32 -14.38
CA LYS A 10 -19.29 8.11 -15.78
C LYS A 10 -17.95 8.78 -16.08
N SER A 11 -17.78 10.04 -15.65
CA SER A 11 -16.52 10.77 -15.82
C SER A 11 -15.37 10.07 -15.09
N ALA A 12 -15.58 9.67 -13.83
CA ALA A 12 -14.56 8.99 -13.03
C ALA A 12 -14.09 7.65 -13.64
N ARG A 13 -15.01 6.83 -14.18
CA ARG A 13 -14.63 5.59 -14.87
C ARG A 13 -13.86 5.85 -16.17
N SER A 14 -14.19 6.92 -16.89
CA SER A 14 -13.45 7.31 -18.10
C SER A 14 -12.01 7.68 -17.76
N ILE A 15 -11.81 8.49 -16.70
CA ILE A 15 -10.49 8.85 -16.20
C ILE A 15 -9.70 7.60 -15.79
N ALA A 16 -10.35 6.65 -15.09
CA ALA A 16 -9.71 5.42 -14.67
C ALA A 16 -9.27 4.53 -15.85
N TRP A 17 -10.07 4.44 -16.93
CA TRP A 17 -9.67 3.75 -18.16
C TRP A 17 -8.51 4.43 -18.87
N VAL A 18 -8.53 5.77 -18.95
CA VAL A 18 -7.43 6.55 -19.54
C VAL A 18 -6.14 6.32 -18.74
N ALA A 19 -6.19 6.42 -17.42
CA ALA A 19 -5.05 6.16 -16.55
C ALA A 19 -4.52 4.74 -16.71
N LEU A 20 -5.41 3.74 -16.74
CA LEU A 20 -5.03 2.34 -16.98
C LEU A 20 -4.34 2.16 -18.34
N THR A 21 -4.90 2.74 -19.39
CA THR A 21 -4.39 2.58 -20.76
C THR A 21 -3.03 3.25 -20.91
N ILE A 22 -2.90 4.51 -20.48
CA ILE A 22 -1.63 5.24 -20.50
C ILE A 22 -0.58 4.53 -19.65
N GLY A 23 -0.97 4.06 -18.46
CA GLY A 23 -0.08 3.32 -17.57
C GLY A 23 0.43 2.02 -18.19
N VAL A 24 -0.46 1.20 -18.78
CA VAL A 24 -0.07 -0.07 -19.43
C VAL A 24 0.85 0.16 -20.62
N VAL A 25 0.56 1.17 -21.46
CA VAL A 25 1.43 1.53 -22.59
C VAL A 25 2.80 2.01 -22.08
N GLY A 26 2.82 2.87 -21.05
CA GLY A 26 4.05 3.35 -20.43
C GLY A 26 4.89 2.22 -19.83
N LEU A 27 4.25 1.24 -19.17
CA LEU A 27 4.91 0.04 -18.67
C LEU A 27 5.48 -0.81 -19.81
N GLY A 28 4.75 -0.97 -20.93
CA GLY A 28 5.25 -1.69 -22.10
C GLY A 28 6.50 -1.05 -22.69
N ILE A 29 6.51 0.28 -22.84
CA ILE A 29 7.69 1.04 -23.30
C ILE A 29 8.83 0.91 -22.28
N GLY A 30 8.53 1.06 -20.98
CA GLY A 30 9.51 0.93 -19.90
C GLY A 30 10.18 -0.44 -19.87
N LEU A 31 9.42 -1.53 -20.06
CA LEU A 31 9.95 -2.89 -20.10
C LEU A 31 10.90 -3.13 -21.28
N LEU A 32 10.72 -2.43 -22.40
CA LEU A 32 11.60 -2.53 -23.57
C LEU A 32 12.89 -1.70 -23.39
N LEU A 33 12.81 -0.54 -22.73
CA LEU A 33 13.94 0.40 -22.62
C LEU A 33 14.75 0.22 -21.34
N ALA A 34 14.09 -0.05 -20.21
CA ALA A 34 14.67 -0.17 -18.88
C ALA A 34 13.90 -1.21 -18.05
N PRO A 35 14.07 -2.52 -18.34
CA PRO A 35 13.28 -3.58 -17.72
C PRO A 35 13.46 -3.65 -16.21
N ARG A 36 14.70 -3.53 -15.70
CA ARG A 36 15.00 -3.57 -14.27
C ARG A 36 14.29 -2.44 -13.50
N ASP A 37 14.45 -1.19 -13.95
CA ASP A 37 13.79 -0.01 -13.38
C ASP A 37 12.27 -0.14 -13.41
N THR A 38 11.72 -0.66 -14.52
CA THR A 38 10.27 -0.79 -14.70
C THR A 38 9.68 -1.86 -13.79
N LEU A 39 10.33 -3.01 -13.67
CA LEU A 39 9.90 -4.09 -12.78
C LEU A 39 10.00 -3.66 -11.31
N ALA A 40 11.08 -2.95 -10.93
CA ALA A 40 11.23 -2.39 -9.59
C ALA A 40 10.14 -1.35 -9.28
N ALA A 41 9.81 -0.47 -10.23
CA ALA A 41 8.74 0.52 -10.10
C ALA A 41 7.34 -0.12 -9.97
N CYS A 42 7.10 -1.27 -10.61
CA CYS A 42 5.90 -2.06 -10.42
C CYS A 42 5.77 -2.56 -8.98
N VAL A 43 6.85 -3.11 -8.39
CA VAL A 43 6.84 -3.55 -6.98
C VAL A 43 6.62 -2.37 -6.05
N ALA A 44 7.30 -1.25 -6.27
CA ALA A 44 7.13 -0.05 -5.47
C ALA A 44 5.70 0.51 -5.53
N SER A 45 5.09 0.51 -6.72
CA SER A 45 3.68 0.90 -6.89
C SER A 45 2.72 -0.07 -6.21
N LEU A 46 2.99 -1.38 -6.26
CA LEU A 46 2.23 -2.39 -5.52
C LEU A 46 2.27 -2.09 -4.01
N LEU A 47 3.44 -1.82 -3.44
CA LEU A 47 3.58 -1.55 -1.99
C LEU A 47 2.75 -0.36 -1.53
N GLY A 48 2.63 0.70 -2.36
CA GLY A 48 1.78 1.86 -2.06
C GLY A 48 0.29 1.61 -2.31
N LEU A 49 -0.04 1.07 -3.49
CA LEU A 49 -1.43 0.87 -3.93
C LEU A 49 -2.15 -0.25 -3.18
N ALA A 50 -1.43 -1.25 -2.67
CA ALA A 50 -2.00 -2.32 -1.86
C ALA A 50 -2.75 -1.78 -0.64
N GLY A 51 -2.34 -0.62 -0.11
CA GLY A 51 -3.01 0.03 1.01
C GLY A 51 -4.50 0.34 0.76
N ILE A 52 -4.93 0.47 -0.50
CA ILE A 52 -6.32 0.74 -0.85
C ILE A 52 -7.21 -0.48 -0.52
N PRO A 53 -7.06 -1.66 -1.16
CA PRO A 53 -7.88 -2.82 -0.84
C PRO A 53 -7.42 -3.57 0.43
N LEU A 54 -6.11 -3.73 0.66
CA LEU A 54 -5.59 -4.54 1.77
C LEU A 54 -5.66 -3.80 3.11
N GLY A 55 -5.39 -2.49 3.09
CA GLY A 55 -5.61 -1.63 4.25
C GLY A 55 -7.09 -1.56 4.64
N ALA A 56 -7.98 -1.50 3.65
CA ALA A 56 -9.42 -1.56 3.89
C ALA A 56 -9.86 -2.92 4.48
N LEU A 57 -9.31 -4.04 4.01
CA LEU A 57 -9.56 -5.36 4.59
C LEU A 57 -9.14 -5.41 6.06
N ALA A 58 -7.90 -5.00 6.37
CA ALA A 58 -7.40 -4.95 7.74
C ALA A 58 -8.27 -4.06 8.64
N LEU A 59 -8.68 -2.88 8.13
CA LEU A 59 -9.58 -1.97 8.84
C LEU A 59 -10.95 -2.61 9.09
N GLY A 60 -11.51 -3.28 8.10
CA GLY A 60 -12.81 -3.93 8.21
C GLY A 60 -12.83 -5.05 9.26
N LEU A 61 -11.77 -5.86 9.28
CA LEU A 61 -11.57 -6.91 10.28
C LEU A 61 -11.38 -6.31 11.68
N ALA A 62 -10.61 -5.23 11.82
CA ALA A 62 -10.37 -4.55 13.09
C ALA A 62 -11.61 -3.81 13.63
N LEU A 63 -12.45 -3.25 12.75
CA LEU A 63 -13.66 -2.52 13.15
C LEU A 63 -14.82 -3.44 13.53
N ALA A 64 -14.84 -4.69 13.05
CA ALA A 64 -15.93 -5.63 13.31
C ALA A 64 -16.22 -5.88 14.80
N PRO A 65 -15.22 -6.17 15.67
CA PRO A 65 -15.45 -6.36 17.11
C PRO A 65 -15.71 -5.06 17.88
N VAL A 66 -15.44 -3.89 17.28
CA VAL A 66 -15.58 -2.59 17.95
C VAL A 66 -16.99 -2.06 17.76
N SER A 67 -17.60 -1.47 18.80
CA SER A 67 -18.87 -0.75 18.68
C SER A 67 -18.66 0.75 18.58
N GLY A 68 -19.51 1.45 17.81
CA GLY A 68 -19.59 2.91 17.82
C GLY A 68 -19.53 3.56 16.44
N SER A 69 -19.62 4.88 16.44
CA SER A 69 -19.79 5.68 15.23
C SER A 69 -18.66 5.57 14.20
N VAL A 70 -17.46 5.12 14.61
CA VAL A 70 -16.34 4.84 13.69
C VAL A 70 -16.70 3.65 12.79
N ARG A 71 -17.16 2.54 13.39
CA ARG A 71 -17.53 1.33 12.67
C ARG A 71 -18.64 1.63 11.67
N ASP A 72 -19.71 2.27 12.14
CA ASP A 72 -20.89 2.52 11.30
C ASP A 72 -20.58 3.44 10.11
N GLN A 73 -19.63 4.37 10.28
CA GLN A 73 -19.21 5.28 9.22
C GLN A 73 -18.21 4.70 8.23
N LEU A 74 -17.38 3.72 8.64
CA LEU A 74 -16.23 3.25 7.84
C LEU A 74 -16.38 1.82 7.34
N TRP A 75 -17.00 0.92 8.11
CA TRP A 75 -17.12 -0.49 7.74
C TRP A 75 -17.82 -0.72 6.38
N PRO A 76 -18.88 0.03 5.99
CA PRO A 76 -19.42 -0.12 4.64
C PRO A 76 -18.40 0.19 3.53
N TRP A 77 -17.47 1.11 3.78
CA TRP A 77 -16.43 1.50 2.82
C TRP A 77 -15.27 0.52 2.78
N THR A 78 -15.03 -0.24 3.86
CA THR A 78 -14.03 -1.31 3.84
C THR A 78 -14.44 -2.41 2.87
N LEU A 79 -15.73 -2.76 2.81
CA LEU A 79 -16.27 -3.68 1.81
C LEU A 79 -16.09 -3.16 0.39
N VAL A 80 -16.36 -1.88 0.16
CA VAL A 80 -16.27 -1.25 -1.16
C VAL A 80 -14.82 -1.22 -1.65
N ALA A 81 -13.89 -0.75 -0.83
CA ALA A 81 -12.47 -0.69 -1.19
C ALA A 81 -11.83 -2.09 -1.36
N SER A 82 -12.20 -3.05 -0.51
CA SER A 82 -11.69 -4.43 -0.60
C SER A 82 -12.13 -5.18 -1.87
N ARG A 83 -13.13 -4.68 -2.62
CA ARG A 83 -13.50 -5.25 -3.94
C ARG A 83 -12.37 -5.19 -4.97
N ALA A 84 -11.40 -4.29 -4.78
CA ALA A 84 -10.24 -4.20 -5.65
C ALA A 84 -9.14 -5.23 -5.35
N MET A 85 -9.33 -6.14 -4.39
CA MET A 85 -8.34 -7.16 -4.04
C MET A 85 -7.84 -8.00 -5.24
N PRO A 86 -8.69 -8.42 -6.21
CA PRO A 86 -8.21 -9.12 -7.41
C PRO A 86 -7.19 -8.32 -8.24
N GLY A 87 -7.22 -6.99 -8.14
CA GLY A 87 -6.23 -6.14 -8.79
C GLY A 87 -4.81 -6.44 -8.28
N LEU A 88 -4.64 -6.73 -6.99
CA LEU A 88 -3.32 -7.04 -6.42
C LEU A 88 -2.70 -8.30 -7.03
N ALA A 89 -3.51 -9.28 -7.43
CA ALA A 89 -3.03 -10.47 -8.13
C ALA A 89 -2.41 -10.13 -9.50
N ILE A 90 -2.82 -9.03 -10.14
CA ILE A 90 -2.21 -8.54 -11.38
C ILE A 90 -0.98 -7.69 -11.06
N LEU A 91 -1.07 -6.78 -10.10
CA LEU A 91 0.00 -5.86 -9.73
C LEU A 91 1.24 -6.58 -9.18
N VAL A 92 1.09 -7.78 -8.59
CA VAL A 92 2.20 -8.56 -8.03
C VAL A 92 3.01 -9.31 -9.10
N LEU A 93 2.42 -9.63 -10.25
CA LEU A 93 3.06 -10.48 -11.27
C LEU A 93 4.38 -9.93 -11.80
N PRO A 94 4.53 -8.62 -12.12
CA PRO A 94 5.81 -8.09 -12.58
C PRO A 94 6.94 -8.33 -11.57
N GLY A 95 6.67 -8.19 -10.26
CA GLY A 95 7.68 -8.44 -9.23
C GLY A 95 8.06 -9.91 -9.10
N LEU A 96 7.07 -10.81 -9.18
CA LEU A 96 7.29 -12.26 -9.05
C LEU A 96 8.02 -12.85 -10.26
N LEU A 97 7.58 -12.51 -11.47
CA LEU A 97 8.16 -13.01 -12.72
C LEU A 97 9.47 -12.30 -13.06
N GLY A 98 9.57 -11.02 -12.71
CA GLY A 98 10.76 -10.18 -12.91
C GLY A 98 11.82 -10.32 -11.83
N ALA A 99 11.70 -11.29 -10.92
CA ALA A 99 12.56 -11.40 -9.75
C ALA A 99 14.05 -11.44 -10.10
N GLY A 100 14.41 -12.10 -11.20
CA GLY A 100 15.79 -12.16 -11.72
C GLY A 100 16.41 -10.82 -12.08
N PHE A 101 15.63 -9.75 -12.29
CA PHE A 101 16.17 -8.41 -12.56
C PHE A 101 16.29 -7.56 -11.28
N ILE A 102 15.48 -7.87 -10.26
CA ILE A 102 15.31 -7.02 -9.07
C ILE A 102 16.18 -7.53 -7.92
N TYR A 103 16.11 -8.83 -7.64
CA TYR A 103 16.62 -9.39 -6.40
C TYR A 103 18.00 -10.00 -6.56
N GLU A 104 18.93 -9.58 -5.72
CA GLU A 104 20.31 -10.06 -5.73
C GLU A 104 20.42 -11.56 -5.42
N TRP A 105 19.56 -12.07 -4.53
CA TRP A 105 19.54 -13.48 -4.14
C TRP A 105 19.21 -14.45 -5.29
N MET A 106 18.70 -13.96 -6.42
CA MET A 106 18.50 -14.78 -7.63
C MET A 106 19.82 -15.22 -8.29
N HIS A 107 20.91 -14.52 -8.01
CA HIS A 107 22.23 -14.76 -8.60
C HIS A 107 23.24 -15.30 -7.58
N GLN A 108 22.78 -15.56 -6.35
CA GLN A 108 23.62 -16.05 -5.27
C GLN A 108 23.15 -17.41 -4.82
N TYR A 109 24.11 -18.32 -4.65
CA TYR A 109 23.83 -19.60 -4.03
C TYR A 109 23.56 -19.39 -2.52
N ASN A 110 22.41 -19.87 -2.06
CA ASN A 110 21.99 -19.76 -0.66
C ASN A 110 21.72 -21.17 -0.13
N ASP A 111 22.32 -21.52 0.99
CA ASP A 111 22.11 -22.81 1.65
C ASP A 111 20.96 -22.78 2.68
N GLY A 112 20.50 -23.98 3.07
CA GLY A 112 19.58 -24.19 4.17
C GLY A 112 18.19 -23.56 3.96
N PHE A 113 17.57 -23.13 5.07
CA PHE A 113 16.21 -22.57 5.04
C PHE A 113 16.12 -21.29 4.21
N ARG A 114 17.14 -20.42 4.25
CA ARG A 114 17.16 -19.18 3.46
C ARG A 114 17.13 -19.48 1.97
N GLY A 115 17.91 -20.47 1.52
CA GLY A 115 17.90 -20.94 0.14
C GLY A 115 16.54 -21.49 -0.28
N LEU A 116 15.94 -22.37 0.53
CA LEU A 116 14.61 -22.92 0.27
C LEU A 116 13.51 -21.85 0.26
N TRP A 117 13.61 -20.86 1.16
CA TRP A 117 12.66 -19.77 1.26
C TRP A 117 12.75 -18.85 0.05
N LEU A 118 13.94 -18.38 -0.31
CA LEU A 118 14.13 -17.45 -1.43
C LEU A 118 14.25 -18.15 -2.80
N TRP A 119 14.15 -19.48 -2.86
CA TRP A 119 14.09 -20.18 -4.14
C TRP A 119 12.92 -19.65 -4.99
N TRP A 120 13.18 -19.34 -6.27
CA TRP A 120 12.22 -18.61 -7.11
C TRP A 120 10.80 -19.22 -7.15
N PRO A 121 10.61 -20.55 -7.38
CA PRO A 121 9.28 -21.16 -7.30
C PRO A 121 8.63 -21.03 -5.93
N SER A 122 9.40 -21.14 -4.84
CA SER A 122 8.91 -20.95 -3.46
C SER A 122 8.42 -19.52 -3.25
N PHE A 123 9.21 -18.54 -3.69
CA PHE A 123 8.88 -17.12 -3.66
C PHE A 123 7.61 -16.78 -4.45
N VAL A 124 7.49 -17.30 -5.68
CA VAL A 124 6.31 -17.11 -6.53
C VAL A 124 5.08 -17.77 -5.91
N ALA A 125 5.20 -19.03 -5.45
CA ALA A 125 4.09 -19.75 -4.83
C ALA A 125 3.57 -19.01 -3.60
N ARG A 126 4.44 -18.56 -2.70
CA ARG A 126 4.07 -17.76 -1.54
C ARG A 126 3.43 -16.43 -1.92
N GLY A 127 4.02 -15.70 -2.88
CA GLY A 127 3.46 -14.44 -3.38
C GLY A 127 2.02 -14.59 -3.88
N LEU A 128 1.73 -15.65 -4.63
CA LEU A 128 0.38 -15.99 -5.10
C LEU A 128 -0.53 -16.44 -3.97
N LEU A 129 -0.03 -17.22 -3.01
CA LEU A 129 -0.78 -17.62 -1.81
C LEU A 129 -1.18 -16.42 -0.95
N TYR A 130 -0.30 -15.41 -0.79
CA TYR A 130 -0.62 -14.20 -0.02
C TYR A 130 -1.79 -13.43 -0.65
N VAL A 131 -1.71 -13.11 -1.95
CA VAL A 131 -2.79 -12.39 -2.64
C VAL A 131 -4.07 -13.22 -2.74
N GLY A 132 -3.95 -14.54 -2.90
CA GLY A 132 -5.08 -15.47 -2.88
C GLY A 132 -5.79 -15.51 -1.52
N LEU A 133 -5.03 -15.57 -0.43
CA LEU A 133 -5.53 -15.48 0.94
C LEU A 133 -6.25 -14.15 1.16
N TRP A 134 -5.63 -13.02 0.82
CA TRP A 134 -6.25 -11.70 1.02
C TRP A 134 -7.54 -11.55 0.22
N TRP A 135 -7.58 -12.07 -1.01
CA TRP A 135 -8.80 -12.10 -1.81
C TRP A 135 -9.89 -12.97 -1.17
N ALA A 136 -9.55 -14.17 -0.69
CA ALA A 136 -10.47 -15.06 0.01
C ALA A 136 -11.06 -14.39 1.26
N LEU A 137 -10.21 -13.77 2.08
CA LEU A 137 -10.63 -13.05 3.29
C LEU A 137 -11.55 -11.86 2.94
N ALA A 138 -11.20 -11.06 1.93
CA ALA A 138 -12.02 -9.94 1.48
C ALA A 138 -13.37 -10.37 0.88
N ARG A 139 -13.40 -11.48 0.13
CA ARG A 139 -14.58 -11.93 -0.59
C ARG A 139 -15.56 -12.69 0.28
N TRP A 140 -15.07 -13.51 1.21
CA TRP A 140 -15.90 -14.46 1.97
C TRP A 140 -15.97 -14.13 3.45
N LEU A 141 -14.85 -13.79 4.09
CA LEU A 141 -14.83 -13.54 5.53
C LEU A 141 -15.37 -12.15 5.88
N LEU A 142 -14.81 -11.09 5.29
CA LEU A 142 -15.11 -9.70 5.60
C LEU A 142 -16.62 -9.36 5.63
N PRO A 143 -17.47 -9.82 4.68
CA PRO A 143 -18.91 -9.53 4.72
C PRO A 143 -19.65 -10.12 5.94
N THR A 144 -19.09 -11.14 6.58
CA THR A 144 -19.72 -11.85 7.70
C THR A 144 -19.28 -11.31 9.07
N THR A 145 -18.26 -10.46 9.12
CA THR A 145 -17.53 -10.15 10.37
C THR A 145 -18.37 -9.42 11.42
N LEU A 146 -19.39 -8.65 11.02
CA LEU A 146 -20.28 -7.99 11.98
C LEU A 146 -21.08 -8.98 12.84
N HIS A 147 -21.36 -10.17 12.29
CA HIS A 147 -22.05 -11.25 13.00
C HIS A 147 -21.08 -12.35 13.47
N ASN A 148 -19.79 -12.23 13.12
CA ASN A 148 -18.73 -13.19 13.42
C ASN A 148 -17.45 -12.47 13.87
N PRO A 149 -17.41 -11.92 15.09
CA PRO A 149 -16.25 -11.19 15.60
C PRO A 149 -15.02 -12.09 15.80
N ALA A 150 -15.21 -13.37 16.15
CA ALA A 150 -14.12 -14.34 16.27
C ALA A 150 -13.45 -14.58 14.91
N GLY A 151 -14.24 -14.75 13.85
CA GLY A 151 -13.74 -14.82 12.47
C GLY A 151 -12.97 -13.57 12.08
N ALA A 152 -13.44 -12.38 12.47
CA ALA A 152 -12.73 -11.13 12.21
C ALA A 152 -11.34 -11.11 12.86
N GLY A 153 -11.23 -11.57 14.12
CA GLY A 153 -9.97 -11.69 14.83
C GLY A 153 -8.99 -12.67 14.16
N LEU A 154 -9.44 -13.88 13.81
CA LEU A 154 -8.63 -14.86 13.09
C LEU A 154 -8.18 -14.36 11.72
N GLY A 155 -9.08 -13.69 11.00
CA GLY A 155 -8.76 -13.06 9.72
C GLY A 155 -7.70 -11.97 9.88
N LEU A 156 -7.76 -11.17 10.95
CA LEU A 156 -6.77 -10.14 11.20
C LEU A 156 -5.38 -10.73 11.51
N ILE A 157 -5.32 -11.81 12.30
CA ILE A 157 -4.07 -12.56 12.55
C ILE A 157 -3.48 -13.05 11.21
N ALA A 158 -4.31 -13.68 10.36
CA ALA A 158 -3.87 -14.16 9.06
C ALA A 158 -3.35 -13.02 8.17
N VAL A 159 -4.00 -11.85 8.16
CA VAL A 159 -3.55 -10.66 7.44
C VAL A 159 -2.21 -10.16 7.98
N VAL A 160 -2.06 -9.99 9.30
CA VAL A 160 -0.82 -9.48 9.90
C VAL A 160 0.37 -10.39 9.57
N LEU A 161 0.22 -11.71 9.71
CA LEU A 161 1.28 -12.66 9.41
C LEU A 161 1.63 -12.66 7.90
N SER A 162 0.64 -12.78 7.03
CA SER A 162 0.88 -12.82 5.58
C SER A 162 1.41 -11.50 5.01
N VAL A 163 0.95 -10.35 5.52
CA VAL A 163 1.51 -9.02 5.17
C VAL A 163 2.96 -8.90 5.61
N SER A 164 3.29 -9.38 6.81
CA SER A 164 4.67 -9.32 7.31
C SER A 164 5.61 -10.17 6.45
N LEU A 165 5.20 -11.38 6.10
CA LEU A 165 5.96 -12.26 5.21
C LEU A 165 6.08 -11.66 3.80
N ALA A 166 5.00 -11.08 3.27
CA ALA A 166 5.03 -10.38 1.98
C ALA A 166 5.93 -9.14 1.99
N ALA A 167 5.99 -8.38 3.09
CA ALA A 167 6.91 -7.24 3.22
C ALA A 167 8.38 -7.70 3.14
N ILE A 168 8.69 -8.80 3.84
CA ILE A 168 10.03 -9.40 3.84
C ILE A 168 10.37 -9.90 2.44
N ASP A 169 9.50 -10.71 1.86
CA ASP A 169 9.69 -11.29 0.53
C ASP A 169 9.82 -10.18 -0.53
N TRP A 170 8.88 -9.24 -0.60
CA TRP A 170 8.78 -8.33 -1.73
C TRP A 170 9.69 -7.11 -1.62
N ALA A 171 9.97 -6.60 -0.43
CA ALA A 171 10.71 -5.34 -0.25
C ALA A 171 12.00 -5.52 0.55
N GLN A 172 11.97 -6.15 1.72
CA GLN A 172 13.17 -6.28 2.56
C GLN A 172 14.26 -7.11 1.86
N SER A 173 13.86 -8.19 1.17
CA SER A 173 14.79 -9.08 0.46
C SER A 173 15.52 -8.41 -0.73
N MET A 174 15.11 -7.21 -1.14
CA MET A 174 15.85 -6.40 -2.13
C MET A 174 17.21 -5.93 -1.58
N ALA A 175 17.34 -5.81 -0.26
CA ALA A 175 18.59 -5.50 0.42
C ALA A 175 19.00 -6.70 1.29
N PRO A 176 19.71 -7.71 0.75
CA PRO A 176 19.91 -9.01 1.41
C PRO A 176 20.78 -8.95 2.68
N HIS A 177 21.49 -7.85 2.90
CA HIS A 177 22.29 -7.55 4.10
C HIS A 177 21.52 -6.75 5.15
N PHE A 178 20.29 -6.32 4.86
CA PHE A 178 19.46 -5.59 5.80
C PHE A 178 18.40 -6.51 6.40
N ALA A 179 18.40 -6.62 7.73
CA ALA A 179 17.40 -7.37 8.47
C ALA A 179 16.71 -6.48 9.51
N SER A 180 15.38 -6.44 9.51
CA SER A 180 14.64 -5.76 10.58
C SER A 180 13.33 -6.47 10.89
N SER A 181 13.14 -6.85 12.15
CA SER A 181 11.94 -7.56 12.61
C SER A 181 10.67 -6.69 12.55
N ILE A 182 10.80 -5.36 12.64
CA ILE A 182 9.67 -4.42 12.58
C ILE A 182 9.26 -4.09 11.14
N PHE A 183 10.02 -4.52 10.11
CA PHE A 183 9.78 -4.14 8.73
C PHE A 183 8.37 -4.50 8.23
N GLY A 184 7.87 -5.69 8.60
CA GLY A 184 6.50 -6.11 8.31
C GLY A 184 5.44 -5.18 8.94
N LEU A 185 5.70 -4.70 10.16
CA LEU A 185 4.84 -3.73 10.83
C LEU A 185 4.92 -2.34 10.19
N LEU A 186 6.07 -1.92 9.65
CA LEU A 186 6.14 -0.66 8.89
C LEU A 186 5.18 -0.69 7.71
N TRP A 187 5.24 -1.75 6.90
CA TRP A 187 4.36 -1.86 5.75
C TRP A 187 2.90 -2.03 6.17
N LEU A 188 2.60 -2.84 7.19
CA LEU A 188 1.24 -2.94 7.76
C LEU A 188 0.71 -1.59 8.23
N GLY A 189 1.53 -0.78 8.91
CA GLY A 189 1.19 0.56 9.36
C GLY A 189 0.82 1.48 8.20
N ARG A 190 1.61 1.45 7.11
CA ARG A 190 1.28 2.14 5.86
C ARG A 190 -0.02 1.63 5.25
N LEU A 191 -0.21 0.31 5.12
CA LEU A 191 -1.44 -0.27 4.58
C LEU A 191 -2.65 0.21 5.39
N MET A 192 -2.59 0.14 6.71
CA MET A 192 -3.66 0.61 7.60
C MET A 192 -3.97 2.09 7.43
N LEU A 193 -2.94 2.95 7.40
CA LEU A 193 -3.09 4.38 7.19
C LEU A 193 -3.74 4.71 5.83
N SER A 194 -3.29 4.05 4.75
CA SER A 194 -3.87 4.20 3.41
C SER A 194 -5.31 3.67 3.32
N GLY A 195 -5.62 2.55 3.98
CA GLY A 195 -6.96 1.99 4.04
C GLY A 195 -7.95 2.91 4.76
N ILE A 196 -7.52 3.50 5.88
CA ILE A 196 -8.28 4.52 6.61
C ILE A 196 -8.50 5.74 5.72
N ALA A 197 -7.46 6.28 5.09
CA ALA A 197 -7.56 7.42 4.20
C ALA A 197 -8.54 7.17 3.03
N THR A 198 -8.50 5.98 2.43
CA THR A 198 -9.43 5.57 1.38
C THR A 198 -10.87 5.52 1.88
N CYS A 199 -11.13 4.89 3.03
CA CYS A 199 -12.48 4.79 3.58
C CYS A 199 -13.02 6.16 4.00
N ILE A 200 -12.16 7.07 4.49
CA ILE A 200 -12.52 8.47 4.74
C ILE A 200 -12.94 9.15 3.45
N LEU A 201 -12.15 9.07 2.38
CA LEU A 201 -12.51 9.68 1.09
C LEU A 201 -13.86 9.17 0.59
N LEU A 202 -14.07 7.85 0.58
CA LEU A 202 -15.34 7.24 0.17
C LEU A 202 -16.52 7.73 1.03
N SER A 203 -16.34 7.80 2.36
CA SER A 203 -17.35 8.32 3.29
C SER A 203 -17.67 9.80 3.05
N LEU A 204 -16.65 10.63 2.80
CA LEU A 204 -16.81 12.03 2.44
C LEU A 204 -17.50 12.20 1.09
N PHE A 205 -17.20 11.38 0.09
CA PHE A 205 -17.87 11.39 -1.21
C PHE A 205 -19.36 11.04 -1.08
N ALA A 206 -19.69 10.11 -0.19
CA ALA A 206 -21.07 9.72 0.11
C ALA A 206 -21.86 10.76 0.94
N GLY A 207 -21.20 11.82 1.41
CA GLY A 207 -21.86 12.94 2.08
C GLY A 207 -21.98 12.81 3.59
N THR A 208 -21.10 12.03 4.26
CA THR A 208 -21.05 12.03 5.73
C THR A 208 -20.83 13.46 6.27
N SER A 209 -21.55 13.80 7.34
CA SER A 209 -21.42 15.06 8.07
C SER A 209 -20.56 14.95 9.33
N ARG A 210 -20.23 13.72 9.77
CA ARG A 210 -19.53 13.45 11.04
C ARG A 210 -18.01 13.33 10.87
N THR A 211 -17.39 14.39 10.37
CA THR A 211 -15.96 14.44 10.05
C THR A 211 -15.01 14.37 11.26
N GLY A 212 -15.47 14.72 12.46
CA GLY A 212 -14.64 14.75 13.67
C GLY A 212 -14.04 13.39 14.03
N VAL A 213 -14.84 12.32 13.92
CA VAL A 213 -14.43 10.94 14.19
C VAL A 213 -13.44 10.46 13.13
N LEU A 214 -13.69 10.78 11.86
CA LEU A 214 -12.81 10.46 10.73
C LEU A 214 -11.44 11.12 10.86
N ARG A 215 -11.43 12.41 11.24
CA ARG A 215 -10.21 13.16 11.54
C ARG A 215 -9.43 12.53 12.68
N GLY A 216 -10.10 12.17 13.78
CA GLY A 216 -9.46 11.52 14.92
C GLY A 216 -8.79 10.20 14.54
N LEU A 217 -9.46 9.38 13.73
CA LEU A 217 -8.89 8.12 13.26
C LEU A 217 -7.69 8.32 12.32
N LEU A 218 -7.76 9.29 11.39
CA LEU A 218 -6.62 9.63 10.54
C LEU A 218 -5.42 10.12 11.37
N SER A 219 -5.67 10.93 12.40
CA SER A 219 -4.66 11.41 13.34
C SER A 219 -4.00 10.25 14.09
N ALA A 220 -4.79 9.35 14.67
CA ALA A 220 -4.30 8.19 15.40
C ALA A 220 -3.48 7.24 14.51
N ALA A 221 -3.95 6.98 13.29
CA ALA A 221 -3.22 6.16 12.33
C ALA A 221 -1.90 6.81 11.88
N ALA A 222 -1.90 8.13 11.66
CA ALA A 222 -0.69 8.86 11.32
C ALA A 222 0.32 8.84 12.49
N LEU A 223 -0.14 8.98 13.74
CA LEU A 223 0.71 8.87 14.92
C LEU A 223 1.31 7.46 15.07
N ALA A 224 0.51 6.41 14.88
CA ALA A 224 0.99 5.03 14.91
C ALA A 224 2.04 4.78 13.82
N TRP A 225 1.84 5.33 12.62
CA TRP A 225 2.81 5.28 11.53
C TRP A 225 4.11 6.01 11.89
N ILE A 226 4.04 7.22 12.46
CA ILE A 226 5.21 7.98 12.94
C ILE A 226 5.98 7.16 13.97
N TYR A 227 5.26 6.59 14.95
CA TYR A 227 5.83 5.77 16.01
C TYR A 227 6.63 4.60 15.44
N LEU A 228 6.05 3.84 14.50
CA LEU A 228 6.70 2.66 13.93
C LEU A 228 7.98 3.03 13.15
N HIS A 229 7.92 4.05 12.28
CA HIS A 229 9.10 4.52 11.54
C HIS A 229 10.17 5.08 12.47
N PHE A 230 9.77 5.86 13.48
CA PHE A 230 10.69 6.41 14.46
C PHE A 230 11.35 5.31 15.29
N MET A 231 10.62 4.28 15.70
CA MET A 231 11.19 3.17 16.48
C MET A 231 12.20 2.35 15.67
N GLN A 232 11.92 2.07 14.39
CA GLN A 232 12.93 1.42 13.54
C GLN A 232 14.19 2.29 13.43
N TYR A 233 14.01 3.58 13.12
CA TYR A 233 15.13 4.50 12.99
C TYR A 233 15.94 4.60 14.28
N LEU A 234 15.28 4.75 15.43
CA LEU A 234 15.92 4.88 16.74
C LEU A 234 16.73 3.63 17.08
N ILE A 235 16.18 2.43 16.85
CA ILE A 235 16.88 1.16 17.13
C ILE A 235 18.11 1.03 16.25
N VAL A 236 17.98 1.26 14.93
CA VAL A 236 19.11 1.18 13.99
C VAL A 236 20.17 2.22 14.31
N TRP A 237 19.77 3.46 14.59
CA TRP A 237 20.67 4.55 14.94
C TRP A 237 21.42 4.29 16.24
N TYR A 238 20.73 3.78 17.26
CA TYR A 238 21.34 3.47 18.56
C TYR A 238 22.26 2.23 18.48
N GLY A 239 21.84 1.18 17.79
CA GLY A 239 22.64 -0.02 17.59
C GLY A 239 23.88 0.21 16.70
N ASN A 240 23.78 1.16 15.77
CA ASN A 240 24.85 1.63 14.89
C ASN A 240 25.62 0.49 14.18
N LEU A 241 24.92 -0.58 13.81
CA LEU A 241 25.50 -1.70 13.08
C LEU A 241 25.75 -1.28 11.61
N PRO A 242 26.94 -1.55 11.03
CA PRO A 242 27.30 -1.02 9.71
C PRO A 242 26.31 -1.34 8.59
N GLU A 243 25.81 -2.59 8.54
CA GLU A 243 24.86 -3.02 7.50
C GLU A 243 23.50 -2.33 7.64
N GLU A 244 23.02 -2.16 8.88
CA GLU A 244 21.72 -1.54 9.16
C GLU A 244 21.73 -0.02 8.93
N VAL A 245 22.81 0.65 9.37
CA VAL A 245 22.97 2.10 9.17
C VAL A 245 23.10 2.45 7.70
N ARG A 246 23.83 1.63 6.93
CA ARG A 246 23.98 1.81 5.47
C ARG A 246 22.64 1.85 4.74
N TRP A 247 21.64 1.10 5.22
CA TRP A 247 20.28 1.11 4.64
C TRP A 247 19.62 2.50 4.71
N TYR A 248 19.80 3.23 5.82
CA TYR A 248 19.32 4.60 5.98
C TYR A 248 20.25 5.63 5.29
N GLU A 249 21.56 5.41 5.29
CA GLU A 249 22.53 6.32 4.66
C GLU A 249 22.29 6.45 3.14
N ILE A 250 22.09 5.33 2.44
CA ILE A 250 21.78 5.31 1.00
C ILE A 250 20.51 6.11 0.72
N ARG A 251 19.46 5.93 1.53
CA ARG A 251 18.18 6.65 1.40
C ARG A 251 18.32 8.15 1.61
N ALA A 252 19.16 8.56 2.57
CA ALA A 252 19.39 9.97 2.86
C ALA A 252 20.22 10.65 1.76
N ARG A 253 21.22 9.95 1.19
CA ARG A 253 22.15 10.53 0.21
C ARG A 253 21.67 10.44 -1.23
N GLU A 254 21.20 9.27 -1.65
CA GLU A 254 20.84 9.01 -3.05
C GLU A 254 19.36 9.29 -3.33
N TRP A 255 18.51 9.18 -2.30
CA TRP A 255 17.06 9.38 -2.42
C TRP A 255 16.49 10.45 -1.46
N PRO A 256 17.12 11.63 -1.31
CA PRO A 256 16.71 12.63 -0.34
C PRO A 256 15.27 13.10 -0.56
N LEU A 257 14.84 13.25 -1.82
CA LEU A 257 13.46 13.65 -2.14
C LEU A 257 12.44 12.63 -1.62
N LEU A 258 12.66 11.33 -1.85
CA LEU A 258 11.75 10.30 -1.34
C LEU A 258 11.75 10.27 0.19
N THR A 259 12.92 10.39 0.81
CA THR A 259 13.04 10.44 2.28
C THR A 259 12.26 11.63 2.86
N TRP A 260 12.35 12.81 2.25
CA TRP A 260 11.56 13.98 2.67
C TRP A 260 10.07 13.83 2.40
N LEU A 261 9.66 13.20 1.29
CA LEU A 261 8.25 12.90 1.02
C LEU A 261 7.68 11.92 2.06
N VAL A 262 8.43 10.90 2.45
CA VAL A 262 8.01 9.99 3.52
C VAL A 262 7.88 10.77 4.84
N ALA A 263 8.86 11.60 5.19
CA ALA A 263 8.80 12.45 6.39
C ALA A 263 7.61 13.44 6.36
N LEU A 264 7.18 13.90 5.17
CA LEU A 264 6.04 14.80 4.99
C LEU A 264 4.72 14.20 5.50
N GLN A 265 4.62 12.88 5.62
CA GLN A 265 3.47 12.20 6.23
C GLN A 265 3.23 12.67 7.67
N SER A 266 4.28 13.04 8.39
CA SER A 266 4.20 13.59 9.75
C SER A 266 3.45 14.93 9.79
N LEU A 267 3.45 15.71 8.69
CA LEU A 267 2.66 16.94 8.63
C LEU A 267 1.16 16.69 8.52
N VAL A 268 0.74 15.52 8.03
CA VAL A 268 -0.69 15.14 8.07
C VAL A 268 -1.15 15.01 9.51
N PHE A 269 -0.35 14.37 10.37
CA PHE A 269 -0.63 14.29 11.79
C PHE A 269 -0.75 15.68 12.42
N VAL A 270 0.23 16.57 12.20
CA VAL A 270 0.19 17.94 12.73
C VAL A 270 -1.03 18.70 12.21
N ALA A 271 -1.36 18.59 10.92
CA ALA A 271 -2.51 19.26 10.33
C ALA A 271 -3.85 18.81 10.95
N THR A 272 -3.97 17.55 11.38
CA THR A 272 -5.20 17.05 12.02
C THR A 272 -5.50 17.70 13.38
N TRP A 273 -4.50 18.30 14.03
CA TRP A 273 -4.71 19.00 15.31
C TRP A 273 -5.45 20.33 15.11
N TRP A 274 -5.35 20.95 13.94
CA TRP A 274 -6.00 22.22 13.69
C TRP A 274 -7.49 22.08 13.39
N PRO A 275 -8.38 22.98 13.88
CA PRO A 275 -9.83 22.87 13.64
C PRO A 275 -10.26 22.87 12.17
N PHE A 276 -9.51 23.48 11.25
CA PHE A 276 -9.86 23.49 9.83
C PHE A 276 -9.90 22.09 9.23
N SER A 277 -9.11 21.15 9.76
CA SER A 277 -9.04 19.76 9.27
C SER A 277 -10.31 18.97 9.56
N ALA A 278 -11.22 19.47 10.39
CA ALA A 278 -12.55 18.91 10.56
C ALA A 278 -13.50 19.27 9.40
N ARG A 279 -13.12 20.21 8.52
CA ARG A 279 -13.93 20.54 7.33
C ARG A 279 -13.74 19.47 6.25
N ARG A 280 -14.79 19.21 5.46
CA ARG A 280 -14.83 18.17 4.42
C ARG A 280 -13.66 18.26 3.42
N VAL A 281 -13.40 19.45 2.88
CA VAL A 281 -12.38 19.64 1.84
C VAL A 281 -10.96 19.45 2.40
N PRO A 282 -10.54 20.14 3.49
CA PRO A 282 -9.23 19.87 4.09
C PRO A 282 -9.02 18.40 4.50
N LEU A 283 -10.01 17.74 5.08
CA LEU A 283 -9.89 16.32 5.44
C LEU A 283 -9.70 15.44 4.19
N ALA A 284 -10.42 15.74 3.11
CA ALA A 284 -10.23 15.04 1.83
C ALA A 284 -8.83 15.29 1.25
N VAL A 285 -8.29 16.50 1.35
CA VAL A 285 -6.92 16.81 0.92
C VAL A 285 -5.89 16.03 1.75
N LEU A 286 -6.05 15.97 3.08
CA LEU A 286 -5.16 15.21 3.96
C LEU A 286 -5.21 13.70 3.67
N ALA A 287 -6.42 13.15 3.47
CA ALA A 287 -6.59 11.74 3.13
C ALA A 287 -6.04 11.42 1.72
N GLY A 288 -6.32 12.27 0.72
CA GLY A 288 -5.77 12.13 -0.63
C GLY A 288 -4.24 12.24 -0.66
N GLY A 289 -3.70 13.22 0.06
CA GLY A 289 -2.24 13.38 0.24
C GLY A 289 -1.62 12.17 0.89
N THR A 290 -2.26 11.59 1.91
CA THR A 290 -1.79 10.34 2.56
C THR A 290 -1.67 9.17 1.59
N LEU A 291 -2.57 9.05 0.60
CA LEU A 291 -2.47 8.01 -0.43
C LEU A 291 -1.30 8.25 -1.40
N LEU A 292 -1.07 9.51 -1.80
CA LEU A 292 0.08 9.89 -2.65
C LEU A 292 1.40 9.65 -1.92
N LEU A 293 1.47 10.01 -0.63
CA LEU A 293 2.63 9.74 0.22
C LEU A 293 2.84 8.23 0.43
N GLY A 294 1.78 7.43 0.38
CA GLY A 294 1.89 5.97 0.37
C GLY A 294 2.59 5.41 -0.86
N LEU A 295 2.41 6.02 -2.04
CA LEU A 295 3.17 5.67 -3.24
C LEU A 295 4.65 6.04 -3.07
N ALA A 296 4.93 7.22 -2.50
CA ALA A 296 6.29 7.65 -2.21
C ALA A 296 6.99 6.72 -1.19
N GLU A 297 6.28 6.25 -0.18
CA GLU A 297 6.81 5.27 0.77
C GLU A 297 7.05 3.90 0.13
N GLY A 298 6.16 3.44 -0.76
CA GLY A 298 6.40 2.24 -1.56
C GLY A 298 7.70 2.35 -2.38
N ALA A 299 7.94 3.51 -3.00
CA ALA A 299 9.21 3.84 -3.67
C ALA A 299 10.41 3.82 -2.72
N TRP A 300 10.25 4.41 -1.54
CA TRP A 300 11.32 4.50 -0.53
C TRP A 300 11.68 3.15 0.11
N LEU A 301 10.72 2.25 0.28
CA LEU A 301 10.94 0.88 0.78
C LEU A 301 11.60 -0.02 -0.29
N SER A 302 11.25 0.17 -1.56
CA SER A 302 11.70 -0.69 -2.67
C SER A 302 12.86 -0.08 -3.47
N LEU A 303 12.63 1.01 -4.22
CA LEU A 303 13.60 1.55 -5.18
C LEU A 303 14.91 1.98 -4.49
N ALA A 304 14.80 2.58 -3.30
CA ALA A 304 15.98 3.00 -2.55
C ALA A 304 16.81 1.84 -1.95
N SER A 305 16.35 0.60 -2.08
CA SER A 305 17.13 -0.61 -1.77
C SER A 305 17.99 -1.08 -2.94
N LEU A 306 17.78 -0.53 -4.15
CA LEU A 306 18.43 -0.97 -5.37
C LEU A 306 19.46 0.05 -5.84
N SER A 307 20.64 -0.42 -6.21
CA SER A 307 21.72 0.40 -6.75
C SER A 307 21.70 0.46 -8.28
N GLY A 308 22.20 1.58 -8.82
CA GLY A 308 22.40 1.76 -10.26
C GLY A 308 21.12 1.94 -11.08
N LEU A 309 20.01 2.34 -10.44
CA LEU A 309 18.79 2.71 -11.15
C LEU A 309 18.94 4.07 -11.85
N ASN A 310 18.31 4.21 -13.00
CA ASN A 310 18.23 5.50 -13.69
C ASN A 310 17.04 6.29 -13.12
N ALA A 311 17.32 7.45 -12.52
CA ALA A 311 16.30 8.25 -11.84
C ALA A 311 15.12 8.66 -12.75
N LEU A 312 15.39 9.00 -14.02
CA LEU A 312 14.35 9.36 -14.98
C LEU A 312 13.52 8.14 -15.38
N ALA A 313 14.17 7.03 -15.73
CA ALA A 313 13.48 5.80 -16.11
C ALA A 313 12.62 5.24 -14.97
N SER A 314 13.19 5.16 -13.76
CA SER A 314 12.49 4.75 -12.55
C SER A 314 11.32 5.69 -12.20
N GLY A 315 11.50 7.00 -12.36
CA GLY A 315 10.43 7.99 -12.14
C GLY A 315 9.27 7.86 -13.15
N LEU A 316 9.58 7.74 -14.44
CA LEU A 316 8.56 7.53 -15.48
C LEU A 316 7.85 6.19 -15.32
N ALA A 317 8.60 5.13 -15.02
CA ALA A 317 8.04 3.81 -14.75
C ALA A 317 7.16 3.80 -13.51
N MET A 318 7.53 4.53 -12.44
CA MET A 318 6.69 4.69 -11.25
C MET A 318 5.35 5.37 -11.59
N LEU A 319 5.38 6.44 -12.39
CA LEU A 319 4.15 7.09 -12.83
C LEU A 319 3.27 6.16 -13.67
N ALA A 320 3.87 5.40 -14.59
CA ALA A 320 3.16 4.43 -15.42
C ALA A 320 2.56 3.29 -14.57
N ALA A 321 3.33 2.71 -13.66
CA ALA A 321 2.90 1.66 -12.74
C ALA A 321 1.79 2.13 -11.80
N ALA A 322 1.92 3.32 -11.22
CA ALA A 322 0.90 3.91 -10.37
C ALA A 322 -0.38 4.24 -11.14
N ALA A 323 -0.29 4.74 -12.38
CA ALA A 323 -1.44 4.99 -13.24
C ALA A 323 -2.16 3.71 -13.67
N ALA A 324 -1.40 2.67 -14.06
CA ALA A 324 -1.94 1.36 -14.41
C ALA A 324 -2.66 0.72 -13.22
N GLY A 325 -1.96 0.59 -12.09
CA GLY A 325 -2.50 -0.03 -10.89
C GLY A 325 -3.65 0.76 -10.27
N GLY A 326 -3.51 2.09 -10.18
CA GLY A 326 -4.54 2.98 -9.65
C GLY A 326 -5.79 3.00 -10.53
N GLY A 327 -5.62 3.03 -11.86
CA GLY A 327 -6.72 2.91 -12.82
C GLY A 327 -7.47 1.58 -12.70
N LEU A 328 -6.75 0.46 -12.60
CA LEU A 328 -7.34 -0.86 -12.37
C LEU A 328 -8.12 -0.93 -11.06
N ILE A 329 -7.51 -0.50 -9.95
CA ILE A 329 -8.16 -0.47 -8.63
C ILE A 329 -9.42 0.41 -8.67
N ALA A 330 -9.34 1.60 -9.26
CA ALA A 330 -10.49 2.50 -9.40
C ALA A 330 -11.63 1.84 -10.20
N LEU A 331 -11.34 1.13 -11.28
CA LEU A 331 -12.36 0.44 -12.08
C LEU A 331 -13.06 -0.70 -11.32
N LEU A 332 -12.36 -1.35 -10.40
CA LEU A 332 -12.87 -2.43 -9.54
C LEU A 332 -13.71 -1.89 -8.37
N VAL A 333 -13.35 -0.72 -7.83
CA VAL A 333 -14.11 -0.06 -6.74
C VAL A 333 -15.34 0.66 -7.27
N LEU A 334 -15.22 1.37 -8.40
CA LEU A 334 -16.32 2.16 -8.97
C LEU A 334 -17.46 1.26 -9.45
N PRO A 335 -18.73 1.62 -9.19
CA PRO A 335 -19.88 0.82 -9.59
C PRO A 335 -19.87 0.55 -11.11
N ARG A 336 -20.22 -0.68 -11.49
CA ARG A 336 -20.42 -1.06 -12.90
C ARG A 336 -21.67 -0.37 -13.43
N ARG A 337 -21.71 -0.07 -14.73
CA ARG A 337 -22.94 0.39 -15.40
C ARG A 337 -24.01 -0.69 -15.13
N SER A 338 -25.11 -0.32 -14.49
CA SER A 338 -26.35 -1.08 -14.64
C SER A 338 -26.71 -1.01 -16.12
N ALA A 339 -26.61 -2.14 -16.81
CA ALA A 339 -27.19 -2.31 -18.14
C ALA A 339 -28.71 -2.22 -18.04
#